data_AF-A0A3D3ZQ01-F1
#
_entry.id   AF-A0A3D3ZQ01-F1
#
_cell.length_a   1.000
_cell.length_b   1.000
_cell.length_c   1.000
_cell.angle_alpha   90.00
_cell.angle_beta   90.00
_cell.angle_gamma   90.00
#
_symmetry.space_group_name_H-M   'P 1'
#
loop_
_entity.id
_entity.type
_entity.pdbx_description
1 polymer ?
#
loop_
_entity_poly.entity_id
_entity_poly.type
_entity_poly.pdbx_seq_one_letter_code
_entity_poly.pdbx_strand_id
1 'polypeptide(L)'
;MQITFLGQAGLFIETKHGTIVCDPWFNPAYFASWFPFPSNEDVDIEKLGRPDYLYLSHLHHDHFDPQFLRDHVWKEATILLPDFPLDLQERALRDIGFTKFIYTKNCETVEIDGLHLTIVAMVAPIDGPLGDSSLIVNDGETCIFNQNDSRPIDLDILTQFGPYDAHFLQFSGAIWYPMVYQFPEKMMQTLGRKKRENEMARSLRYAQQINASF
;
A
#
# COMPACT_ATOMS: atom_id res chain seq x y z
N MET A 1 13.40 -11.04 -8.30
CA MET A 1 12.19 -10.18 -8.30
C MET A 1 12.24 -9.07 -9.35
N GLN A 2 11.13 -8.75 -10.01
CA GLN A 2 10.93 -7.57 -10.86
C GLN A 2 9.73 -6.77 -10.34
N ILE A 3 9.83 -5.43 -10.32
CA ILE A 3 8.81 -4.56 -9.74
C ILE A 3 8.47 -3.46 -10.75
N THR A 4 7.19 -3.35 -11.09
CA THR A 4 6.65 -2.28 -11.93
C THR A 4 5.85 -1.33 -11.06
N PHE A 5 6.21 -0.04 -11.07
CA PHE A 5 5.42 1.01 -10.43
C PHE A 5 4.22 1.37 -11.30
N LEU A 6 3.03 1.33 -10.72
CA LEU A 6 1.75 1.53 -11.43
C LEU A 6 1.21 2.96 -11.31
N GLY A 7 1.94 3.87 -10.66
CA GLY A 7 1.47 5.20 -10.28
C GLY A 7 0.92 5.26 -8.84
N GLN A 8 0.98 6.44 -8.21
CA GLN A 8 0.61 6.67 -6.82
C GLN A 8 1.28 5.68 -5.84
N ALA A 9 0.56 4.66 -5.39
CA ALA A 9 1.00 3.65 -4.43
C ALA A 9 1.02 2.23 -5.03
N GLY A 10 0.60 2.08 -6.28
CA GLY A 10 0.41 0.78 -6.90
C GLY A 10 1.73 0.14 -7.32
N LEU A 11 1.87 -1.15 -7.05
CA LEU A 11 3.01 -1.97 -7.47
C LEU A 11 2.52 -3.26 -8.13
N PHE A 12 3.22 -3.70 -9.17
CA PHE A 12 3.15 -5.07 -9.66
C PHE A 12 4.48 -5.76 -9.40
N ILE A 13 4.45 -6.80 -8.57
CA ILE A 13 5.64 -7.52 -8.10
C ILE A 13 5.64 -8.90 -8.73
N GLU A 14 6.69 -9.19 -9.48
CA GLU A 14 6.93 -10.46 -10.14
C GLU A 14 8.08 -11.17 -9.42
N THR A 15 7.79 -12.35 -8.87
CA THR A 15 8.76 -13.20 -8.18
C THR A 15 8.89 -14.53 -8.92
N LYS A 16 9.89 -15.35 -8.55
CA LYS A 16 9.96 -16.74 -9.05
C LYS A 16 8.84 -17.64 -8.52
N HIS A 17 8.09 -17.18 -7.51
CA HIS A 17 7.03 -17.93 -6.81
C HIS A 17 5.61 -17.46 -7.15
N GLY A 18 5.48 -16.42 -8.00
CA GLY A 18 4.19 -15.85 -8.37
C GLY A 18 4.21 -14.33 -8.45
N THR A 19 3.03 -13.79 -8.73
CA THR A 19 2.79 -12.37 -9.02
C THR A 19 1.86 -11.73 -7.99
N ILE A 20 2.15 -10.50 -7.61
CA ILE A 20 1.37 -9.73 -6.63
C ILE A 20 1.02 -8.38 -7.23
N VAL A 21 -0.27 -8.05 -7.29
CA VAL A 21 -0.72 -6.67 -7.54
C VAL A 21 -1.03 -6.02 -6.20
N CYS A 22 -0.43 -4.86 -5.96
CA CYS A 22 -0.62 -4.05 -4.75
C CYS A 22 -1.32 -2.74 -5.13
N ASP A 23 -2.39 -2.39 -4.42
CA ASP A 23 -3.04 -1.06 -4.46
C ASP A 23 -3.29 -0.50 -5.88
N PRO A 24 -3.94 -1.26 -6.79
CA PRO A 24 -4.11 -0.82 -8.17
C PRO A 24 -5.19 0.26 -8.26
N TRP A 25 -4.80 1.50 -8.60
CA TRP A 25 -5.70 2.64 -8.75
C TRP A 25 -5.62 3.27 -10.15
N PHE A 26 -6.72 3.23 -10.91
CA PHE A 26 -6.77 3.66 -12.32
C PHE A 26 -7.93 4.61 -12.63
N ASN A 27 -8.99 4.63 -11.81
CA ASN A 27 -10.16 5.48 -11.99
C ASN A 27 -10.12 6.69 -11.03
N PRO A 28 -10.62 7.87 -11.40
CA PRO A 28 -10.66 9.02 -10.48
C PRO A 28 -11.41 8.74 -9.17
N ALA A 29 -10.89 9.23 -8.05
CA ALA A 29 -11.46 9.08 -6.72
C ALA A 29 -12.10 10.39 -6.21
N TYR A 30 -12.98 10.27 -5.20
CA TYR A 30 -13.59 11.40 -4.49
C TYR A 30 -14.23 12.45 -5.42
N PHE A 31 -15.23 12.03 -6.20
CA PHE A 31 -15.90 12.86 -7.22
C PHE A 31 -14.94 13.45 -8.26
N ALA A 32 -13.94 12.66 -8.67
CA ALA A 32 -12.87 13.05 -9.59
C ALA A 32 -12.01 14.23 -9.09
N SER A 33 -12.02 14.50 -7.78
CA SER A 33 -11.09 15.48 -7.19
C SER A 33 -9.66 14.94 -7.17
N TRP A 34 -9.50 13.63 -7.08
CA TRP A 34 -8.21 12.93 -7.11
C TRP A 34 -8.17 12.02 -8.33
N PHE A 35 -7.00 11.93 -8.95
CA PHE A 35 -6.74 11.09 -10.12
C PHE A 35 -5.30 10.59 -10.05
N PRO A 36 -4.99 9.42 -10.65
CA PRO A 36 -3.63 8.88 -10.65
C PRO A 36 -2.61 9.89 -11.17
N PHE A 37 -1.58 10.16 -10.37
CA PHE A 37 -0.45 11.00 -10.76
C PHE A 37 0.88 10.41 -10.21
N PRO A 38 1.94 10.29 -11.03
CA PRO A 38 1.97 10.51 -12.48
C PRO A 38 0.96 9.62 -13.22
N SER A 39 0.58 10.03 -14.45
CA SER A 39 -0.35 9.27 -15.29
C SER A 39 0.12 7.82 -15.41
N ASN A 40 -0.82 6.89 -15.28
CA ASN A 40 -0.59 5.46 -15.43
C ASN A 40 -1.29 4.87 -16.65
N GLU A 41 -1.63 5.72 -17.63
CA GLU A 41 -2.28 5.31 -18.89
C GLU A 41 -1.42 4.37 -19.74
N ASP A 42 -0.09 4.44 -19.61
CA ASP A 42 0.86 3.60 -20.34
C ASP A 42 1.11 2.24 -19.66
N VAL A 43 0.48 1.97 -18.50
CA VAL A 43 0.60 0.70 -17.81
C VAL A 43 -0.22 -0.37 -18.54
N ASP A 44 0.42 -1.51 -18.82
CA ASP A 44 -0.21 -2.67 -19.46
C ASP A 44 -1.16 -3.39 -18.50
N ILE A 45 -2.44 -3.02 -18.53
CA ILE A 45 -3.49 -3.56 -17.65
C ILE A 45 -3.71 -5.06 -17.83
N GLU A 46 -3.43 -5.62 -19.00
CA GLU A 46 -3.64 -7.05 -19.28
C GLU A 46 -2.67 -7.91 -18.46
N LYS A 47 -1.44 -7.41 -18.22
CA LYS A 47 -0.48 -8.07 -17.33
C LYS A 47 -0.93 -8.09 -15.87
N LEU A 48 -1.67 -7.05 -15.45
CA LEU A 48 -2.20 -6.93 -14.09
C LEU A 48 -3.47 -7.75 -13.88
N GLY A 49 -4.12 -8.18 -14.97
CA GLY A 49 -5.47 -8.72 -14.90
C GLY A 49 -5.58 -10.11 -14.29
N ARG A 50 -4.49 -10.88 -14.20
CA ARG A 50 -4.48 -12.25 -13.65
C ARG A 50 -3.34 -12.49 -12.66
N PRO A 51 -3.29 -11.77 -11.53
CA PRO A 51 -2.26 -11.98 -10.55
C PRO A 51 -2.55 -13.24 -9.72
N ASP A 52 -1.51 -13.87 -9.18
CA ASP A 52 -1.67 -14.95 -8.21
C ASP A 52 -2.21 -14.39 -6.89
N TYR A 53 -1.72 -13.21 -6.50
CA TYR A 53 -2.07 -12.52 -5.27
C TYR A 53 -2.51 -11.07 -5.50
N LEU A 54 -3.49 -10.63 -4.72
CA LEU A 54 -3.89 -9.22 -4.63
C LEU A 54 -3.71 -8.75 -3.18
N TYR A 55 -3.00 -7.64 -3.01
CA TYR A 55 -2.80 -6.96 -1.74
C TYR A 55 -3.39 -5.55 -1.83
N LEU A 56 -4.10 -5.17 -0.77
CA LEU A 56 -4.58 -3.80 -0.58
C LEU A 56 -4.16 -3.36 0.82
N SER A 57 -3.44 -2.26 0.92
CA SER A 57 -2.99 -1.72 2.21
C SER A 57 -4.17 -1.27 3.07
N HIS A 58 -5.16 -0.60 2.48
CA HIS A 58 -6.39 -0.14 3.12
C HIS A 58 -7.49 0.22 2.10
N LEU A 59 -8.61 0.77 2.58
CA LEU A 59 -9.83 1.03 1.79
C LEU A 59 -10.00 2.46 1.26
N HIS A 60 -8.99 3.33 1.35
CA HIS A 60 -9.09 4.63 0.68
C HIS A 60 -9.11 4.44 -0.84
N HIS A 61 -9.89 5.26 -1.54
CA HIS A 61 -10.18 5.04 -2.96
C HIS A 61 -8.99 5.26 -3.91
N ASP A 62 -7.91 5.85 -3.42
CA ASP A 62 -6.63 6.01 -4.12
C ASP A 62 -5.68 4.80 -3.95
N HIS A 63 -6.12 3.77 -3.22
CA HIS A 63 -5.47 2.47 -3.06
C HIS A 63 -6.43 1.33 -3.46
N PHE A 64 -7.69 1.48 -3.08
CA PHE A 64 -8.80 0.59 -3.38
C PHE A 64 -9.70 1.17 -4.47
N ASP A 65 -9.46 0.74 -5.71
CA ASP A 65 -10.30 1.08 -6.87
C ASP A 65 -11.33 -0.02 -7.15
N PRO A 66 -12.56 0.06 -6.62
CA PRO A 66 -13.54 -1.01 -6.77
C PRO A 66 -13.99 -1.20 -8.22
N GLN A 67 -13.89 -0.17 -9.07
CA GLN A 67 -14.26 -0.29 -10.48
C GLN A 67 -13.17 -1.05 -11.23
N PHE A 68 -11.90 -0.62 -11.11
CA PHE A 68 -10.78 -1.29 -11.75
C PHE A 68 -10.70 -2.75 -11.32
N LEU A 69 -10.81 -3.02 -10.02
CA LEU A 69 -10.78 -4.37 -9.49
C LEU A 69 -11.90 -5.22 -10.11
N ARG A 70 -13.14 -4.71 -10.19
CA ARG A 70 -14.29 -5.44 -10.74
C ARG A 70 -14.10 -5.78 -12.21
N ASP A 71 -13.64 -4.82 -13.00
CA ASP A 71 -13.64 -4.90 -14.45
C ASP A 71 -12.39 -5.58 -15.02
N HIS A 72 -11.23 -5.47 -14.34
CA HIS A 72 -9.94 -5.88 -14.90
C HIS A 72 -9.23 -7.00 -14.12
N VAL A 73 -9.52 -7.21 -12.84
CA VAL A 73 -8.78 -8.19 -12.02
C VAL A 73 -9.54 -9.51 -11.88
N TRP A 74 -8.86 -10.61 -12.20
CA TRP A 74 -9.38 -11.97 -12.17
C TRP A 74 -9.76 -12.40 -10.74
N LYS A 75 -11.00 -12.88 -10.58
CA LYS A 75 -11.59 -13.19 -9.27
C LYS A 75 -11.04 -14.45 -8.60
N GLU A 76 -10.19 -15.19 -9.30
CA GLU A 76 -9.48 -16.36 -8.76
C GLU A 76 -8.16 -16.00 -8.07
N ALA A 77 -7.72 -14.74 -8.16
CA ALA A 77 -6.58 -14.21 -7.41
C ALA A 77 -6.81 -14.38 -5.90
N THR A 78 -5.75 -14.72 -5.17
CA THR A 78 -5.81 -14.91 -3.72
C THR A 78 -5.53 -13.60 -3.00
N ILE A 79 -6.47 -13.16 -2.16
CA ILE A 79 -6.30 -11.93 -1.39
C ILE A 79 -5.35 -12.16 -0.23
N LEU A 80 -4.31 -11.33 -0.11
CA LEU A 80 -3.49 -11.23 1.09
C LEU A 80 -4.19 -10.25 2.04
N LEU A 81 -4.90 -10.77 3.05
CA LEU A 81 -5.77 -9.97 3.90
C LEU A 81 -5.03 -9.53 5.17
N PRO A 82 -4.87 -8.21 5.41
CA PRO A 82 -4.34 -7.68 6.66
C PRO A 82 -5.18 -8.07 7.89
N ASP A 83 -4.52 -8.21 9.04
CA ASP A 83 -5.11 -8.53 10.34
C ASP A 83 -5.81 -7.32 10.98
N PHE A 84 -6.81 -6.77 10.27
CA PHE A 84 -7.62 -5.66 10.78
C PHE A 84 -8.71 -6.15 11.75
N PRO A 85 -9.04 -5.37 12.79
CA PRO A 85 -10.02 -5.76 13.80
C PRO A 85 -11.46 -5.83 13.26
N LEU A 86 -11.72 -5.19 12.12
CA LEU A 86 -13.01 -5.18 11.44
C LEU A 86 -12.86 -5.82 10.06
N ASP A 87 -13.84 -6.63 9.68
CA ASP A 87 -13.93 -7.34 8.39
C ASP A 87 -14.34 -6.43 7.21
N LEU A 88 -14.18 -5.11 7.32
CA LEU A 88 -14.65 -4.14 6.31
C LEU A 88 -13.98 -4.38 4.96
N GLN A 89 -12.67 -4.63 4.97
CA GLN A 89 -11.91 -4.87 3.74
C GLN A 89 -12.29 -6.20 3.09
N GLU A 90 -12.46 -7.26 3.90
CA GLU A 90 -12.92 -8.55 3.40
C GLU A 90 -14.31 -8.42 2.77
N ARG A 91 -15.26 -7.78 3.44
CA ARG A 91 -16.62 -7.56 2.92
C ARG A 91 -16.59 -6.79 1.59
N ALA A 92 -15.84 -5.69 1.52
CA ALA A 92 -15.72 -4.90 0.29
C ALA A 92 -15.16 -5.72 -0.88
N LEU A 93 -14.17 -6.59 -0.64
CA LEU A 93 -13.58 -7.47 -1.65
C LEU A 93 -14.53 -8.61 -2.05
N ARG A 94 -15.28 -9.18 -1.10
CA ARG A 94 -16.33 -10.16 -1.39
C ARG A 94 -17.46 -9.57 -2.23
N ASP A 95 -17.85 -8.33 -1.97
CA ASP A 95 -18.86 -7.60 -2.77
C ASP A 95 -18.40 -7.31 -4.21
N ILE A 96 -17.09 -7.32 -4.47
CA ILE A 96 -16.52 -7.28 -5.83
C ILE A 96 -16.51 -8.67 -6.48
N GLY A 97 -16.50 -9.74 -5.68
CA GLY A 97 -16.56 -11.14 -6.14
C GLY A 97 -15.32 -11.98 -5.84
N PHE A 98 -14.37 -11.47 -5.05
CA PHE A 98 -13.22 -12.29 -4.62
C PHE A 98 -13.63 -13.30 -3.55
N THR A 99 -13.13 -14.53 -3.66
CA THR A 99 -13.55 -15.64 -2.80
C THR A 99 -12.41 -16.34 -2.05
N LYS A 100 -11.16 -16.17 -2.49
CA LYS A 100 -9.96 -16.78 -1.89
C LYS A 100 -9.20 -15.76 -1.05
N PHE A 101 -8.95 -16.08 0.21
CA PHE A 101 -8.29 -15.20 1.16
C PHE A 101 -7.24 -15.98 1.95
N ILE A 102 -6.08 -15.36 2.12
CA ILE A 102 -5.08 -15.73 3.11
C ILE A 102 -5.21 -14.73 4.24
N TYR A 103 -5.69 -15.21 5.38
CA TYR A 103 -5.78 -14.43 6.61
C TYR A 103 -4.38 -14.37 7.22
N THR A 104 -3.78 -13.19 7.18
CA THR A 104 -2.48 -12.95 7.84
C THR A 104 -2.68 -12.64 9.31
N LYS A 105 -1.59 -12.70 10.07
CA LYS A 105 -1.52 -12.19 11.44
C LYS A 105 -0.49 -11.08 11.48
N ASN A 106 -0.77 -10.04 12.26
CA ASN A 106 0.10 -8.88 12.31
C ASN A 106 1.54 -9.27 12.70
N CYS A 107 2.51 -8.86 11.87
CA CYS A 107 3.94 -9.14 12.05
C CYS A 107 4.32 -10.64 12.07
N GLU A 108 3.47 -11.53 11.54
CA GLU A 108 3.82 -12.95 11.35
C GLU A 108 4.05 -13.23 9.85
N THR A 109 5.12 -13.95 9.53
CA THR A 109 5.42 -14.37 8.16
C THR A 109 4.56 -15.58 7.76
N VAL A 110 3.89 -15.47 6.61
CA VAL A 110 3.26 -16.58 5.91
C VAL A 110 4.20 -17.02 4.79
N GLU A 111 4.52 -18.31 4.74
CA GLU A 111 5.28 -18.91 3.64
C GLU A 111 4.32 -19.64 2.68
N ILE A 112 4.46 -19.39 1.39
CA ILE A 112 3.69 -20.04 0.32
C ILE A 112 4.65 -20.45 -0.79
N ASP A 113 4.91 -21.75 -0.90
CA ASP A 113 5.77 -22.32 -1.96
C ASP A 113 7.14 -21.61 -2.12
N GLY A 114 7.72 -21.16 -1.00
CA GLY A 114 9.00 -20.43 -0.94
C GLY A 114 8.89 -18.89 -0.96
N LEU A 115 7.70 -18.34 -1.23
CA LEU A 115 7.41 -16.92 -1.07
C LEU A 115 7.09 -16.60 0.39
N HIS A 116 7.84 -15.70 1.00
CA HIS A 116 7.62 -15.24 2.37
C HIS A 116 6.94 -13.88 2.35
N LEU A 117 5.78 -13.80 2.97
CA LEU A 117 4.94 -12.60 3.02
C LEU A 117 4.69 -12.22 4.48
N THR A 118 5.01 -11.00 4.85
CA THR A 118 4.66 -10.46 6.18
C THR A 118 3.84 -9.19 5.99
N ILE A 119 2.67 -9.14 6.63
CA ILE A 119 1.86 -7.92 6.69
C ILE A 119 1.99 -7.31 8.08
N VAL A 120 2.27 -6.00 8.11
CA VAL A 120 2.25 -5.20 9.34
C VAL A 120 1.03 -4.30 9.29
N ALA A 121 0.03 -4.65 10.10
CA ALA A 121 -1.25 -3.95 10.21
C ALA A 121 -1.18 -2.89 11.31
N MET A 122 -1.50 -1.66 10.94
CA MET A 122 -1.61 -0.49 11.80
C MET A 122 -3.07 -0.32 12.19
N VAL A 123 -3.38 -0.63 13.45
CA VAL A 123 -4.75 -0.69 13.97
C VAL A 123 -5.00 0.31 15.10
N ALA A 124 -4.06 1.22 15.37
CA ALA A 124 -4.26 2.20 16.42
C ALA A 124 -5.28 3.26 15.94
N PRO A 125 -6.10 3.84 16.84
CA PRO A 125 -7.07 4.87 16.46
C PRO A 125 -6.48 6.08 15.72
N ILE A 126 -5.18 6.34 15.90
CA ILE A 126 -4.43 7.40 15.22
C ILE A 126 -4.14 7.09 13.74
N ASP A 127 -4.22 5.82 13.34
CA ASP A 127 -3.96 5.33 11.98
C ASP A 127 -5.22 5.44 11.10
N GLY A 128 -6.33 5.92 11.67
CA GLY A 128 -7.60 6.11 11.00
C GLY A 128 -8.63 5.02 11.36
N PRO A 129 -9.93 5.27 11.15
CA PRO A 129 -11.00 4.35 11.54
C PRO A 129 -11.00 3.03 10.76
N LEU A 130 -10.23 2.94 9.67
CA LEU A 130 -10.22 1.80 8.74
C LEU A 130 -8.91 0.98 8.80
N GLY A 131 -7.89 1.44 9.54
CA GLY A 131 -6.56 0.85 9.56
C GLY A 131 -5.75 1.13 8.29
N ASP A 132 -4.46 0.82 8.37
CA ASP A 132 -3.52 0.83 7.24
C ASP A 132 -2.56 -0.35 7.39
N SER A 133 -1.93 -0.81 6.31
CA SER A 133 -0.97 -1.90 6.39
C SER A 133 0.16 -1.80 5.39
N SER A 134 1.25 -2.47 5.71
CA SER A 134 2.42 -2.59 4.86
C SER A 134 2.73 -4.06 4.57
N LEU A 135 3.37 -4.30 3.42
CA LEU A 135 3.70 -5.63 2.93
C LEU A 135 5.21 -5.78 2.78
N ILE A 136 5.75 -6.84 3.37
CA ILE A 136 7.11 -7.31 3.13
C ILE A 136 7.01 -8.54 2.24
N VAL A 137 7.80 -8.56 1.17
CA VAL A 137 7.85 -9.68 0.21
C VAL A 137 9.29 -10.16 0.10
N ASN A 138 9.52 -11.43 0.37
CA ASN A 138 10.82 -12.07 0.24
C ASN A 138 10.70 -13.37 -0.58
N ASP A 139 11.36 -13.41 -1.74
CA ASP A 139 11.36 -14.56 -2.65
C ASP A 139 12.52 -15.54 -2.40
N GLY A 140 13.21 -15.42 -1.27
CA GLY A 140 14.39 -16.20 -0.88
C GLY A 140 15.71 -15.68 -1.46
N GLU A 141 15.66 -14.73 -2.40
CA GLU A 141 16.83 -14.05 -2.97
C GLU A 141 16.76 -12.54 -2.81
N THR A 142 15.57 -11.95 -2.98
CA THR A 142 15.30 -10.52 -2.88
C THR A 142 14.23 -10.28 -1.82
N CYS A 143 14.45 -9.30 -0.95
CA CYS A 143 13.50 -8.86 0.07
C CYS A 143 13.14 -7.38 -0.13
N ILE A 144 11.86 -7.06 -0.23
CA ILE A 144 11.39 -5.68 -0.35
C ILE A 144 10.40 -5.32 0.75
N PHE A 145 10.35 -4.03 1.07
CA PHE A 145 9.36 -3.47 1.97
C PHE A 145 8.48 -2.48 1.22
N ASN A 146 7.21 -2.83 1.00
CA ASN A 146 6.17 -1.90 0.56
C ASN A 146 5.46 -1.33 1.79
N GLN A 147 5.99 -0.23 2.32
CA GLN A 147 5.42 0.45 3.49
C GLN A 147 4.08 1.10 3.17
N ASN A 148 3.89 1.55 1.92
CA ASN A 148 2.74 2.34 1.52
C ASN A 148 2.54 3.57 2.45
N ASP A 149 1.29 3.87 2.82
CA ASP A 149 0.88 4.97 3.67
C ASP A 149 1.09 4.70 5.18
N SER A 150 1.43 3.46 5.52
CA SER A 150 1.57 3.02 6.90
C SER A 150 2.64 3.82 7.64
N ARG A 151 2.35 4.09 8.92
CA ARG A 151 3.21 4.89 9.81
C ARG A 151 3.66 4.06 11.00
N PRO A 152 4.44 2.99 10.77
CA PRO A 152 4.94 2.15 11.85
C PRO A 152 5.72 2.99 12.86
N ILE A 153 5.44 2.73 14.14
CA ILE A 153 6.09 3.40 15.27
C ILE A 153 7.34 2.63 15.68
N ASP A 154 7.23 1.30 15.75
CA ASP A 154 8.34 0.41 16.10
C ASP A 154 9.00 -0.10 14.82
N LEU A 155 10.01 0.66 14.39
CA LEU A 155 10.81 0.33 13.21
C LEU A 155 11.84 -0.77 13.49
N ASP A 156 12.17 -1.04 14.75
CA ASP A 156 13.14 -2.08 15.11
C ASP A 156 12.57 -3.46 14.82
N ILE A 157 11.26 -3.66 15.00
CA ILE A 157 10.57 -4.87 14.54
C ILE A 157 10.73 -5.03 13.02
N LEU A 158 10.58 -3.95 12.24
CA LEU A 158 10.68 -4.02 10.78
C LEU A 158 12.08 -4.38 10.31
N THR A 159 13.13 -3.92 11.00
CA THR A 159 14.51 -4.26 10.62
C THR A 159 14.83 -5.75 10.76
N GLN A 160 14.03 -6.51 11.54
CA GLN A 160 14.23 -7.96 11.74
C GLN A 160 13.83 -8.80 10.52
N PHE A 161 12.97 -8.29 9.63
CA PHE A 161 12.58 -9.00 8.40
C PHE A 161 13.52 -8.70 7.22
N GLY A 162 14.42 -7.72 7.39
CA GLY A 162 15.46 -7.39 6.42
C GLY A 162 16.68 -8.33 6.49
N PRO A 163 17.79 -7.99 5.82
CA PRO A 163 18.02 -6.74 5.06
C PRO A 163 17.07 -6.59 3.88
N TYR A 164 16.79 -5.35 3.49
CA TYR A 164 15.91 -5.02 2.37
C TYR A 164 16.72 -4.56 1.16
N ASP A 165 16.37 -5.10 0.00
CA ASP A 165 16.88 -4.63 -1.28
C ASP A 165 16.20 -3.33 -1.69
N ALA A 166 14.87 -3.22 -1.53
CA ALA A 166 14.13 -2.00 -1.88
C ALA A 166 13.08 -1.60 -0.83
N HIS A 167 12.86 -0.29 -0.66
CA HIS A 167 11.84 0.27 0.24
C HIS A 167 10.94 1.28 -0.48
N PHE A 168 9.65 0.94 -0.59
CA PHE A 168 8.61 1.80 -1.14
C PHE A 168 7.83 2.46 -0.01
N LEU A 169 7.88 3.80 0.07
CA LEU A 169 7.28 4.57 1.16
C LEU A 169 6.68 5.89 0.68
N GLN A 170 5.61 6.32 1.37
CA GLN A 170 5.02 7.64 1.16
C GLN A 170 5.95 8.75 1.71
N PHE A 171 6.28 9.73 0.87
CA PHE A 171 7.00 10.95 1.26
C PHE A 171 6.13 12.22 1.30
N SER A 172 4.94 12.16 0.70
CA SER A 172 3.96 13.24 0.65
C SER A 172 2.57 12.62 0.73
N GLY A 173 1.74 13.09 1.66
CA GLY A 173 0.40 12.55 1.86
C GLY A 173 -0.66 13.20 0.98
N ALA A 174 -1.54 12.39 0.37
CA ALA A 174 -2.78 12.89 -0.22
C ALA A 174 -3.76 13.21 0.92
N ILE A 175 -4.03 14.49 1.14
CA ILE A 175 -4.74 14.94 2.34
C ILE A 175 -5.41 16.29 2.11
N TRP A 176 -6.38 16.58 2.96
CA TRP A 176 -7.30 17.71 2.89
C TRP A 176 -6.77 18.89 3.73
N TYR A 177 -6.01 18.57 4.78
CA TYR A 177 -5.46 19.55 5.71
C TYR A 177 -4.13 20.13 5.21
N PRO A 178 -3.93 21.46 5.21
CA PRO A 178 -4.86 22.49 5.69
C PRO A 178 -5.76 23.09 4.59
N MET A 179 -5.61 22.68 3.32
CA MET A 179 -6.16 23.39 2.16
C MET A 179 -7.69 23.42 2.06
N VAL A 180 -8.42 22.49 2.70
CA VAL A 180 -9.89 22.50 2.73
C VAL A 180 -10.46 23.16 4.00
N TYR A 181 -9.60 23.69 4.87
CA TYR A 181 -10.01 24.31 6.14
C TYR A 181 -10.13 25.83 6.00
N GLN A 182 -11.09 26.41 6.70
CA GLN A 182 -11.27 27.87 6.77
C GLN A 182 -10.29 28.50 7.75
N PHE A 183 -9.03 28.66 7.32
CA PHE A 183 -8.00 29.38 8.08
C PHE A 183 -7.56 30.66 7.38
N PRO A 184 -7.03 31.66 8.12
CA PRO A 184 -6.37 32.81 7.50
C PRO A 184 -5.26 32.36 6.55
N GLU A 185 -5.10 33.05 5.42
CA GLU A 185 -4.17 32.64 4.35
C GLU A 185 -2.73 32.39 4.86
N LYS A 186 -2.20 33.30 5.69
CA LYS A 186 -0.87 33.15 6.30
C LYS A 186 -0.76 31.89 7.16
N MET A 187 -1.84 31.51 7.86
CA MET A 187 -1.89 30.29 8.65
C MET A 187 -1.88 29.06 7.74
N MET A 188 -2.68 29.04 6.66
CA MET A 188 -2.67 27.94 5.69
C MET A 188 -1.28 27.72 5.08
N GLN A 189 -0.61 28.80 4.66
CA GLN A 189 0.75 28.73 4.13
C GLN A 189 1.75 28.16 5.16
N THR A 190 1.63 28.55 6.42
CA THR A 190 2.50 28.08 7.51
C THR A 190 2.26 26.61 7.82
N LEU A 191 0.99 26.21 7.96
CA LEU A 191 0.60 24.82 8.21
C LEU A 191 1.00 23.91 7.05
N GLY A 192 0.83 24.36 5.81
CA GLY A 192 1.23 23.63 4.61
C GLY A 192 2.73 23.41 4.53
N ARG A 193 3.55 24.44 4.84
CA ARG A 193 5.01 24.31 4.91
C ARG A 193 5.43 23.30 5.99
N LYS A 194 4.94 23.49 7.22
CA LYS A 194 5.25 22.61 8.35
C LYS A 194 4.86 21.16 8.06
N LYS A 195 3.72 20.95 7.40
CA LYS A 195 3.27 19.62 7.02
C LYS A 195 4.21 18.95 6.01
N ARG A 196 4.58 19.66 4.93
CA ARG A 196 5.56 19.14 3.96
C ARG A 196 6.90 18.81 4.61
N GLU A 197 7.41 19.70 5.45
CA GLU A 197 8.66 19.49 6.20
C GLU A 197 8.57 18.24 7.09
N ASN A 198 7.47 18.08 7.83
CA ASN A 198 7.27 16.94 8.72
C ASN A 198 7.12 15.61 7.96
N GLU A 199 6.46 15.60 6.80
CA GLU A 199 6.30 14.40 5.98
C GLU A 199 7.62 13.97 5.35
N MET A 200 8.36 14.91 4.76
CA MET A 200 9.69 14.66 4.21
C MET A 200 10.70 14.21 5.28
N ALA A 201 10.68 14.84 6.46
CA ALA A 201 11.55 14.45 7.56
C ALA A 201 11.22 13.04 8.09
N ARG A 202 9.93 12.68 8.10
CA ARG A 202 9.48 11.34 8.51
C ARG A 202 9.87 10.28 7.48
N SER A 203 9.64 10.52 6.20
CA SER A 203 10.02 9.56 5.15
C SER A 203 11.54 9.37 5.11
N LEU A 204 12.33 10.44 5.25
CA LEU A 204 13.78 10.33 5.35
C LEU A 204 14.21 9.48 6.54
N ARG A 205 13.57 9.64 7.70
CA ARG A 205 13.84 8.80 8.88
C ARG A 205 13.54 7.33 8.60
N TYR A 206 12.41 7.03 7.97
CA TYR A 206 12.07 5.66 7.58
C TYR A 206 13.11 5.07 6.64
N ALA A 207 13.48 5.79 5.57
CA ALA A 207 14.51 5.34 4.63
C ALA A 207 15.86 5.08 5.32
N GLN A 208 16.28 5.96 6.23
CA GLN A 208 17.55 5.80 6.97
C GLN A 208 17.54 4.62 7.94
N GLN A 209 16.42 4.35 8.61
CA GLN A 209 16.35 3.29 9.61
C GLN A 209 16.11 1.91 8.99
N ILE A 210 15.27 1.83 7.96
CA ILE A 210 15.08 0.61 7.18
C ILE A 210 16.35 0.29 6.38
N ASN A 211 17.03 1.33 5.89
CA ASN A 211 18.33 1.25 5.21
C ASN A 211 18.33 0.21 4.07
N ALA A 212 17.28 0.26 3.24
CA ALA A 212 17.21 -0.55 2.04
C ALA A 212 18.26 -0.10 1.01
N SER A 213 18.65 -1.01 0.12
CA SER A 213 19.63 -0.69 -0.92
C SER A 213 19.09 0.28 -1.98
N PHE A 214 17.77 0.24 -2.23
CA PHE A 214 17.04 1.03 -3.22
C PHE A 214 15.80 1.70 -2.64
#